data_AF-A0A6V7VT00-F1
#
_entry.id   AF-A0A6V7VT00-F1
#
_cell.length_a   1.000
_cell.length_b   1.000
_cell.length_c   1.000
_cell.angle_alpha   90.00
_cell.angle_beta   90.00
_cell.angle_gamma   90.00
#
_symmetry.space_group_name_H-M   'P 1'
#
loop_
_entity.id
_entity.type
_entity.pdbx_description
1 polymer ?
#
loop_
_entity_poly.entity_id
_entity_poly.type
_entity_poly.pdbx_seq_one_letter_code
_entity_poly.pdbx_strand_id
1 'polypeptide(L)'
;MFCKKWIILFLIILIFGVFRKIWLGMNVLNYVKNNSEEVSIERLLSLTNVKATLSSLPNNQSTLIMFLNRHIIQMTINWLCNTQHMEGVHSRTLLITIDKIASKEIAQRWPNLRILEININSLHLPFNYGDGPYHLFTVFRANLASLISSLGKPFWMIQQDTYWRENLLKLDLENINESADILFDRSSPAEANNLIAGGYIFVRPSLRSTQFFAKLATNLLNKYTPDNGLMTSLCSYSSSINCGLIPFCVVTNWLWLQNYVSTTDKNGEKE
;
A
#
# COMPACT_ATOMS: atom_id res chain seq x y z
N MET A 1 -34.50 24.57 32.08
CA MET A 1 -34.52 25.01 30.67
C MET A 1 -33.13 24.99 29.99
N PHE A 2 -32.02 25.06 30.74
CA PHE A 2 -30.65 25.03 30.19
C PHE A 2 -30.27 23.72 29.48
N CYS A 3 -30.64 22.55 30.04
CA CYS A 3 -30.25 21.24 29.50
C CYS A 3 -30.76 20.95 28.07
N LYS A 4 -31.99 21.38 27.73
CA LYS A 4 -32.55 21.19 26.38
C LYS A 4 -31.77 21.95 25.28
N LYS A 5 -31.27 23.16 25.57
CA LYS A 5 -30.49 23.95 24.60
C LYS A 5 -29.13 23.30 24.29
N TRP A 6 -28.47 22.74 25.30
CA TRP A 6 -27.21 22.01 25.12
C TRP A 6 -27.37 20.70 24.36
N ILE A 7 -28.46 19.96 24.59
CA ILE A 7 -28.79 18.75 23.81
C ILE A 7 -29.04 19.11 22.34
N ILE A 8 -29.82 20.16 22.06
CA ILE A 8 -30.07 20.60 20.68
C ILE A 8 -28.76 21.05 20.01
N LEU A 9 -27.93 21.82 20.69
CA LEU A 9 -26.62 22.25 20.16
C LEU A 9 -25.71 21.04 19.87
N PHE A 10 -25.63 20.07 20.77
CA PHE A 10 -24.87 18.85 20.56
C PHE A 10 -25.36 18.06 19.34
N LEU A 11 -26.68 17.90 19.19
CA LEU A 11 -27.28 17.24 18.03
C LEU A 11 -26.98 17.98 16.72
N ILE A 12 -27.04 19.31 16.71
CA ILE A 12 -26.68 20.13 15.54
C ILE A 12 -25.20 19.90 15.16
N ILE A 13 -24.30 19.91 16.14
CA ILE A 13 -22.86 19.65 15.92
C ILE A 13 -22.65 18.23 15.35
N LEU A 14 -23.34 17.23 15.91
CA LEU A 14 -23.24 15.85 15.45
C LEU A 14 -23.75 15.70 14.01
N ILE A 15 -24.92 16.26 13.71
CA ILE A 15 -25.52 16.27 12.37
C ILE A 15 -24.59 16.97 11.37
N PHE A 16 -24.07 18.15 11.72
CA PHE A 16 -23.10 18.85 10.89
C PHE A 16 -21.83 18.02 10.66
N GLY A 17 -21.34 17.34 11.69
CA GLY A 17 -20.20 16.42 11.59
C GLY A 17 -20.44 15.27 10.61
N VAL A 18 -21.64 14.66 10.65
CA VAL A 18 -22.05 13.60 9.72
C VAL A 18 -22.15 14.14 8.29
N PHE A 19 -22.85 15.25 8.06
CA PHE A 19 -22.97 15.85 6.74
C PHE A 19 -21.61 16.23 6.15
N ARG A 20 -20.71 16.80 6.96
CA ARG A 20 -19.34 17.11 6.55
C ARG A 20 -18.59 15.85 6.09
N LYS A 21 -18.72 14.74 6.80
CA LYS A 21 -18.08 13.46 6.44
C LYS A 21 -18.65 12.87 5.14
N ILE A 22 -19.97 12.92 4.96
CA ILE A 22 -20.63 12.48 3.72
C ILE A 22 -20.17 13.34 2.54
N TRP A 23 -20.16 14.66 2.71
CA TRP A 23 -19.72 15.61 1.68
C TRP A 23 -18.25 15.37 1.27
N LEU A 24 -17.36 15.19 2.24
CA LEU A 24 -15.96 14.84 1.97
C LEU A 24 -15.85 13.54 1.17
N GLY A 25 -16.56 12.49 1.59
CA GLY A 25 -16.55 11.21 0.89
C GLY A 25 -17.07 11.31 -0.54
N MET A 26 -18.15 12.07 -0.77
CA MET A 26 -18.67 12.32 -2.12
C MET A 26 -17.68 13.06 -3.00
N ASN A 27 -17.00 14.08 -2.47
CA ASN A 27 -15.98 14.83 -3.23
C ASN A 27 -14.78 13.95 -3.60
N VAL A 28 -14.31 13.12 -2.67
CA VAL A 28 -13.23 12.15 -2.92
C VAL A 28 -13.63 11.17 -4.00
N LEU A 29 -14.82 10.58 -3.91
CA LEU A 29 -15.31 9.64 -4.93
C LEU A 29 -15.53 10.30 -6.29
N ASN A 30 -16.01 11.54 -6.31
CA ASN A 30 -16.15 12.31 -7.55
C ASN A 30 -14.77 12.55 -8.20
N TYR A 31 -13.78 12.95 -7.39
CA TYR A 31 -12.40 13.09 -7.87
C TYR A 31 -11.87 11.78 -8.46
N VAL A 32 -12.04 10.66 -7.75
CA VAL A 32 -11.56 9.35 -8.20
C VAL A 32 -12.23 8.92 -9.50
N LYS A 33 -13.55 9.07 -9.62
CA LYS A 33 -14.29 8.72 -10.85
C LYS A 33 -13.85 9.56 -12.05
N ASN A 34 -13.62 10.85 -11.85
CA ASN A 34 -13.20 11.75 -12.93
C ASN A 34 -11.78 11.47 -13.43
N ASN A 35 -10.96 10.77 -12.65
CA ASN A 35 -9.55 10.51 -12.97
C ASN A 35 -9.22 9.00 -13.07
N SER A 36 -10.20 8.10 -12.91
CA SER A 36 -9.94 6.65 -12.83
C SER A 36 -9.40 6.06 -14.12
N GLU A 37 -9.68 6.69 -15.27
CA GLU A 37 -9.15 6.25 -16.56
C GLU A 37 -7.63 6.36 -16.64
N GLU A 38 -7.01 7.32 -15.95
CA GLU A 38 -5.54 7.45 -15.95
C GLU A 38 -4.84 6.25 -15.29
N VAL A 39 -5.54 5.55 -14.40
CA VAL A 39 -5.01 4.46 -13.58
C VAL A 39 -5.65 3.11 -13.88
N SER A 40 -6.44 3.02 -14.95
CA SER A 40 -7.13 1.80 -15.36
C SER A 40 -6.16 0.75 -15.94
N ILE A 41 -6.54 -0.52 -15.88
CA ILE A 41 -5.73 -1.60 -16.47
C ILE A 41 -5.59 -1.39 -17.98
N GLU A 42 -6.65 -0.95 -18.65
CA GLU A 42 -6.68 -0.66 -20.08
C GLU A 42 -5.65 0.42 -20.42
N ARG A 43 -5.58 1.49 -19.63
CA ARG A 43 -4.60 2.56 -19.79
C ARG A 43 -3.18 2.04 -19.57
N LEU A 44 -2.95 1.26 -18.51
CA LEU A 44 -1.63 0.68 -18.24
C LEU A 44 -1.17 -0.25 -19.37
N LEU A 45 -2.06 -1.07 -19.93
CA LEU A 45 -1.76 -1.96 -21.05
C LEU A 45 -1.52 -1.21 -22.36
N SER A 46 -2.09 -0.01 -22.54
CA SER A 46 -1.85 0.84 -23.70
C SER A 46 -0.41 1.39 -23.75
N LEU A 47 0.28 1.42 -22.61
CA LEU A 47 1.64 1.95 -22.49
C LEU A 47 2.68 0.88 -22.84
N THR A 48 3.43 1.12 -23.91
CA THR A 48 4.45 0.18 -24.41
C THR A 48 5.56 -0.09 -23.40
N ASN A 49 6.00 0.94 -22.67
CA ASN A 49 7.03 0.81 -21.62
C ASN A 49 6.54 -0.02 -20.42
N VAL A 50 5.26 0.11 -20.03
CA VAL A 50 4.64 -0.72 -18.99
C VAL A 50 4.63 -2.18 -19.42
N LYS A 51 4.10 -2.47 -20.61
CA LYS A 51 4.05 -3.85 -21.13
C LYS A 51 5.44 -4.47 -21.20
N ALA A 52 6.41 -3.77 -21.79
CA ALA A 52 7.78 -4.25 -21.89
C ALA A 52 8.42 -4.52 -20.52
N THR A 53 8.28 -3.58 -19.58
CA THR A 53 8.88 -3.70 -18.24
C THR A 53 8.26 -4.85 -17.45
N LEU A 54 6.92 -4.94 -17.41
CA LEU A 54 6.22 -5.98 -16.66
C LEU A 54 6.47 -7.38 -17.27
N SER A 55 6.51 -7.50 -18.59
CA SER A 55 6.86 -8.77 -19.24
C SER A 55 8.29 -9.23 -18.92
N SER A 56 9.23 -8.29 -18.75
CA SER A 56 10.63 -8.59 -18.41
C SER A 56 10.85 -9.02 -16.96
N LEU A 57 9.86 -8.87 -16.08
CA LEU A 57 9.98 -9.29 -14.69
C LEU A 57 10.17 -10.81 -14.59
N PRO A 58 10.95 -11.30 -13.63
CA PRO A 58 11.13 -12.74 -13.44
C PRO A 58 9.83 -13.42 -12.98
N ASN A 59 9.64 -14.68 -13.38
CA ASN A 59 8.51 -15.51 -12.93
C ASN A 59 8.83 -16.31 -11.65
N ASN A 60 10.11 -16.58 -11.40
CA ASN A 60 10.59 -17.50 -10.37
C ASN A 60 11.13 -16.81 -9.11
N GLN A 61 11.12 -15.47 -9.08
CA GLN A 61 11.56 -14.70 -7.93
C GLN A 61 10.72 -13.43 -7.81
N SER A 62 10.44 -13.03 -6.58
CA SER A 62 9.61 -11.85 -6.31
C SER A 62 10.32 -10.55 -6.67
N THR A 63 9.62 -9.65 -7.33
CA THR A 63 10.06 -8.27 -7.55
C THR A 63 9.60 -7.38 -6.40
N LEU A 64 10.46 -6.53 -5.86
CA LEU A 64 10.08 -5.51 -4.88
C LEU A 64 9.56 -4.28 -5.63
N ILE A 65 8.29 -3.92 -5.43
CA ILE A 65 7.63 -2.82 -6.12
C ILE A 65 7.41 -1.68 -5.14
N MET A 66 7.84 -0.50 -5.56
CA MET A 66 7.74 0.73 -4.79
C MET A 66 7.30 1.87 -5.69
N PHE A 67 6.46 2.75 -5.18
CA PHE A 67 5.88 3.86 -5.93
C PHE A 67 6.45 5.18 -5.45
N LEU A 68 6.72 6.09 -6.38
CA LEU A 68 7.12 7.44 -6.02
C LEU A 68 6.67 8.52 -7.00
N ASN A 69 6.42 9.70 -6.45
CA ASN A 69 6.35 10.95 -7.19
C ASN A 69 7.48 11.89 -6.71
N ARG A 70 7.57 13.08 -7.29
CA ARG A 70 8.60 14.08 -6.99
C ARG A 70 8.68 14.49 -5.51
N HIS A 71 7.59 14.34 -4.75
CA HIS A 71 7.50 14.83 -3.38
C HIS A 71 8.08 13.86 -2.35
N ILE A 72 8.38 12.62 -2.74
CA ILE A 72 8.87 11.56 -1.85
C ILE A 72 10.24 11.01 -2.28
N ILE A 73 10.92 11.68 -3.23
CA ILE A 73 12.26 11.31 -3.71
C ILE A 73 13.25 11.18 -2.54
N GLN A 74 13.27 12.14 -1.62
CA GLN A 74 14.21 12.12 -0.49
C GLN A 74 13.98 10.92 0.44
N MET A 75 12.70 10.55 0.64
CA MET A 75 12.34 9.37 1.42
C MET A 75 12.79 8.08 0.71
N THR A 76 12.60 8.00 -0.61
CA THR A 76 13.14 6.88 -1.41
C THR A 76 14.66 6.81 -1.35
N ILE A 77 15.38 7.95 -1.36
CA ILE A 77 16.83 7.97 -1.23
C ILE A 77 17.27 7.47 0.14
N ASN A 78 16.57 7.85 1.22
CA ASN A 78 16.87 7.31 2.55
C ASN A 78 16.74 5.79 2.59
N TRP A 79 15.68 5.23 1.99
CA TRP A 79 15.51 3.79 1.88
C TRP A 79 16.61 3.13 1.02
N LEU A 80 16.98 3.74 -0.11
CA LEU A 80 18.05 3.24 -0.98
C LEU A 80 19.39 3.18 -0.25
N CYS A 81 19.75 4.25 0.48
CA CYS A 81 20.96 4.28 1.30
C CYS A 81 20.91 3.22 2.43
N ASN A 82 19.79 3.12 3.15
CA ASN A 82 19.62 2.14 4.22
C ASN A 82 19.78 0.69 3.73
N THR A 83 19.33 0.39 2.51
CA THR A 83 19.36 -0.96 1.94
C THR A 83 20.53 -1.21 0.99
N GLN A 84 21.45 -0.26 0.81
CA GLN A 84 22.53 -0.33 -0.18
C GLN A 84 23.43 -1.57 -0.02
N HIS A 85 23.66 -2.01 1.22
CA HIS A 85 24.49 -3.17 1.53
C HIS A 85 23.70 -4.49 1.58
N MET A 86 22.37 -4.44 1.36
CA MET A 86 21.50 -5.61 1.39
C MET A 86 21.46 -6.25 0.01
N GLU A 87 22.26 -7.31 -0.16
CA GLU A 87 22.39 -8.03 -1.43
C GLU A 87 21.03 -8.43 -2.02
N GLY A 88 20.87 -8.18 -3.31
CA GLY A 88 19.66 -8.55 -4.06
C GLY A 88 18.48 -7.60 -3.88
N VAL A 89 18.47 -6.69 -2.89
CA VAL A 89 17.35 -5.76 -2.68
C VAL A 89 17.19 -4.85 -3.89
N HIS A 90 18.20 -4.03 -4.20
CA HIS A 90 18.13 -3.05 -5.30
C HIS A 90 17.97 -3.69 -6.68
N SER A 91 18.63 -4.84 -6.93
CA SER A 91 18.53 -5.53 -8.23
C SER A 91 17.18 -6.20 -8.46
N ARG A 92 16.44 -6.50 -7.39
CA ARG A 92 15.06 -7.01 -7.45
C ARG A 92 14.02 -5.90 -7.26
N THR A 93 14.44 -4.64 -7.09
CA THR A 93 13.52 -3.50 -6.97
C THR A 93 13.13 -2.95 -8.33
N LEU A 94 11.82 -2.75 -8.52
CA LEU A 94 11.22 -1.92 -9.55
C LEU A 94 10.65 -0.66 -8.91
N LEU A 95 11.24 0.49 -9.25
CA LEU A 95 10.72 1.80 -8.85
C LEU A 95 9.71 2.29 -9.89
N ILE A 96 8.47 2.50 -9.48
CA ILE A 96 7.40 3.03 -10.32
C ILE A 96 7.26 4.52 -10.06
N THR A 97 7.74 5.31 -11.00
CA THR A 97 7.72 6.77 -10.92
C THR A 97 6.45 7.30 -11.58
N ILE A 98 5.68 8.08 -10.82
CA ILE A 98 4.37 8.60 -11.24
C ILE A 98 4.53 9.88 -12.08
N ASP A 99 5.73 10.45 -12.10
CA ASP A 99 6.06 11.64 -12.88
C ASP A 99 7.50 11.61 -13.39
N LYS A 100 7.74 12.36 -14.46
CA LYS A 100 9.03 12.48 -15.15
C LYS A 100 10.16 13.02 -14.28
N ILE A 101 9.85 13.87 -13.29
CA ILE A 101 10.87 14.49 -12.44
C ILE A 101 11.46 13.42 -11.53
N ALA A 102 10.62 12.63 -10.88
CA ALA A 102 11.06 11.49 -10.06
C ALA A 102 11.88 10.48 -10.87
N SER A 103 11.43 10.12 -12.06
CA SER A 103 12.14 9.24 -13.01
C SER A 103 13.56 9.75 -13.28
N LYS A 104 13.68 11.01 -13.70
CA LYS A 104 14.97 11.64 -14.03
C LYS A 104 15.89 11.75 -12.83
N GLU A 105 15.40 12.21 -11.69
CA GLU A 105 16.23 12.42 -10.50
C GLU A 105 16.79 11.10 -9.95
N ILE A 106 15.97 10.05 -9.88
CA ILE A 106 16.44 8.74 -9.42
C ILE A 106 17.42 8.15 -10.44
N ALA A 107 17.12 8.18 -11.74
CA ALA A 107 18.00 7.64 -12.77
C ALA A 107 19.38 8.31 -12.77
N GLN A 108 19.45 9.61 -12.47
CA GLN A 108 20.71 10.35 -12.35
C GLN A 108 21.56 9.92 -11.15
N ARG A 109 20.93 9.63 -10.00
CA ARG A 109 21.64 9.27 -8.75
C ARG A 109 21.91 7.77 -8.62
N TRP A 110 21.03 6.94 -9.18
CA TRP A 110 21.03 5.48 -9.06
C TRP A 110 20.79 4.83 -10.43
N PRO A 111 21.76 4.90 -11.36
CA PRO A 111 21.57 4.54 -12.77
C PRO A 111 21.30 3.05 -13.02
N ASN A 112 21.63 2.18 -12.05
CA ASN A 112 21.47 0.74 -12.16
C ASN A 112 20.11 0.23 -11.66
N LEU A 113 19.25 1.11 -11.10
CA LEU A 113 17.92 0.71 -10.64
C LEU A 113 16.97 0.54 -11.82
N ARG A 114 16.09 -0.46 -11.72
CA ARG A 114 14.99 -0.61 -12.68
C ARG A 114 13.91 0.41 -12.36
N ILE A 115 13.66 1.33 -13.29
CA ILE A 115 12.66 2.39 -13.17
C ILE A 115 11.60 2.20 -14.25
N LEU A 116 10.33 2.25 -13.85
CA LEU A 116 9.19 2.34 -14.74
C LEU A 116 8.52 3.69 -14.55
N GLU A 117 8.55 4.54 -15.57
CA GLU A 117 7.83 5.82 -15.59
C GLU A 117 6.40 5.63 -16.08
N ILE A 118 5.42 6.03 -15.26
CA ILE A 118 4.00 6.08 -15.61
C ILE A 118 3.50 7.47 -15.22
N ASN A 119 3.42 8.38 -16.19
CA ASN A 119 2.96 9.75 -15.95
C ASN A 119 1.44 9.78 -15.69
N ILE A 120 1.04 10.07 -14.45
CA ILE A 120 -0.38 10.16 -14.01
C ILE A 120 -0.60 11.57 -13.45
N ASN A 121 -1.26 12.43 -14.24
CA ASN A 121 -1.33 13.86 -13.95
C ASN A 121 -2.07 14.15 -12.64
N SER A 122 -3.13 13.40 -12.36
CA SER A 122 -3.91 13.49 -11.12
C SER A 122 -3.13 13.09 -9.84
N LEU A 123 -1.94 12.50 -9.96
CA LEU A 123 -1.12 12.05 -8.83
C LEU A 123 0.24 12.79 -8.70
N HIS A 124 0.44 13.86 -9.48
CA HIS A 124 1.68 14.63 -9.46
C HIS A 124 1.87 15.50 -8.20
N LEU A 125 0.77 15.92 -7.57
CA LEU A 125 0.78 16.76 -6.37
C LEU A 125 0.98 15.92 -5.11
N PRO A 126 1.45 16.52 -4.00
CA PRO A 126 1.49 15.81 -2.73
C PRO A 126 0.05 15.50 -2.29
N PHE A 127 -0.13 14.32 -1.70
CA PHE A 127 -1.44 13.86 -1.25
C PHE A 127 -1.36 13.24 0.14
N ASN A 128 -2.45 13.36 0.87
CA ASN A 128 -2.60 12.94 2.25
C ASN A 128 -3.68 11.89 2.39
N TYR A 129 -3.56 11.08 3.44
CA TYR A 129 -4.56 10.09 3.78
C TYR A 129 -5.98 10.69 3.83
N GLY A 130 -6.90 10.09 3.06
CA GLY A 130 -8.30 10.49 3.00
C GLY A 130 -8.64 11.59 1.97
N ASP A 131 -7.68 12.06 1.18
CA ASP A 131 -7.97 12.93 0.02
C ASP A 131 -8.23 12.15 -1.28
N GLY A 132 -8.70 12.88 -2.30
CA GLY A 132 -8.99 12.34 -3.63
C GLY A 132 -7.81 11.65 -4.30
N PRO A 133 -6.65 12.32 -4.43
CA PRO A 133 -5.47 11.73 -5.03
C PRO A 133 -4.93 10.50 -4.27
N TYR A 134 -4.92 10.50 -2.93
CA TYR A 134 -4.54 9.33 -2.14
C TYR A 134 -5.46 8.15 -2.42
N HIS A 135 -6.77 8.39 -2.50
CA HIS A 135 -7.76 7.35 -2.82
C HIS A 135 -7.62 6.86 -4.27
N LEU A 136 -7.29 7.74 -5.21
CA LEU A 136 -6.97 7.34 -6.59
C LEU A 136 -5.69 6.51 -6.66
N PHE A 137 -4.69 6.86 -5.85
CA PHE A 137 -3.44 6.11 -5.74
C PHE A 137 -3.66 4.69 -5.22
N THR A 138 -4.59 4.46 -4.29
CA THR A 138 -4.92 3.10 -3.85
C THR A 138 -5.64 2.30 -4.93
N VAL A 139 -6.49 2.94 -5.76
CA VAL A 139 -7.05 2.31 -6.97
C VAL A 139 -5.95 1.91 -7.94
N PHE A 140 -4.98 2.81 -8.19
CA PHE A 140 -3.83 2.52 -9.04
C PHE A 140 -3.01 1.32 -8.53
N ARG A 141 -2.70 1.30 -7.23
CA ARG A 141 -2.01 0.16 -6.58
C ARG A 141 -2.76 -1.15 -6.81
N ALA A 142 -4.08 -1.17 -6.59
CA ALA A 142 -4.90 -2.36 -6.78
C ALA A 142 -4.96 -2.80 -8.26
N ASN A 143 -5.16 -1.88 -9.20
CA ASN A 143 -5.17 -2.21 -10.63
C ASN A 143 -3.83 -2.78 -11.10
N LEU A 144 -2.73 -2.17 -10.66
CA LEU A 144 -1.41 -2.66 -11.01
C LEU A 144 -1.12 -4.03 -10.37
N ALA A 145 -1.51 -4.24 -9.11
CA ALA A 145 -1.40 -5.53 -8.43
C ALA A 145 -2.10 -6.64 -9.22
N SER A 146 -3.34 -6.37 -9.64
CA SER A 146 -4.15 -7.27 -10.46
C SER A 146 -3.45 -7.59 -11.78
N LEU A 147 -2.97 -6.56 -12.49
CA LEU A 147 -2.25 -6.72 -13.75
C LEU A 147 -0.99 -7.58 -13.59
N ILE A 148 -0.13 -7.27 -12.62
CA ILE A 148 1.13 -7.99 -12.41
C ILE A 148 0.87 -9.46 -12.01
N SER A 149 -0.10 -9.70 -11.14
CA SER A 149 -0.55 -11.05 -10.78
C SER A 149 -1.07 -11.82 -12.01
N SER A 150 -1.85 -11.17 -12.89
CA SER A 150 -2.38 -11.79 -14.11
C SER A 150 -1.29 -12.21 -15.11
N LEU A 151 -0.12 -11.57 -15.04
CA LEU A 151 1.06 -11.89 -15.85
C LEU A 151 1.92 -13.00 -15.24
N GLY A 152 1.49 -13.63 -14.14
CA GLY A 152 2.22 -14.73 -13.53
C GLY A 152 3.46 -14.28 -12.74
N LYS A 153 3.56 -13.00 -12.36
CA LYS A 153 4.74 -12.44 -11.69
C LYS A 153 4.53 -12.39 -10.18
N PRO A 154 5.37 -13.04 -9.36
CA PRO A 154 5.37 -12.82 -7.92
C PRO A 154 5.99 -11.48 -7.58
N PHE A 155 5.45 -10.80 -6.57
CA PHE A 155 5.97 -9.50 -6.15
C PHE A 155 5.65 -9.18 -4.70
N TRP A 156 6.46 -8.28 -4.15
CA TRP A 156 6.16 -7.54 -2.94
C TRP A 156 5.77 -6.12 -3.32
N MET A 157 4.70 -5.58 -2.75
CA MET A 157 4.56 -4.13 -2.61
C MET A 157 5.17 -3.73 -1.29
N ILE A 158 6.07 -2.75 -1.34
CA ILE A 158 6.77 -2.21 -0.17
C ILE A 158 6.65 -0.69 -0.14
N GLN A 159 6.88 -0.09 1.03
CA GLN A 159 6.90 1.36 1.18
C GLN A 159 8.30 1.87 1.57
N GLN A 160 8.67 3.02 1.00
CA GLN A 160 9.94 3.70 1.24
C GLN A 160 10.00 4.47 2.56
N ASP A 161 8.87 4.71 3.24
CA ASP A 161 8.82 5.38 4.55
C ASP A 161 9.19 4.44 5.71
N THR A 162 10.10 3.50 5.45
CA THR A 162 10.50 2.47 6.40
C THR A 162 12.01 2.30 6.47
N TYR A 163 12.48 1.80 7.61
CA TYR A 163 13.88 1.49 7.86
C TYR A 163 14.04 -0.03 7.98
N TRP A 164 14.89 -0.61 7.13
CA TRP A 164 15.18 -2.04 7.14
C TRP A 164 16.37 -2.28 8.05
N ARG A 165 16.15 -3.15 9.05
CA ARG A 165 17.22 -3.69 9.89
C ARG A 165 17.85 -4.94 9.28
N GLU A 166 17.07 -5.66 8.49
CA GLU A 166 17.46 -6.92 7.84
C GLU A 166 16.86 -6.97 6.43
N ASN A 167 17.45 -7.83 5.59
CA ASN A 167 17.00 -8.02 4.22
C ASN A 167 15.74 -8.90 4.18
N LEU A 168 14.60 -8.30 3.82
CA LEU A 168 13.30 -9.00 3.68
C LEU A 168 13.39 -10.28 2.84
N LEU A 169 14.22 -10.27 1.79
CA LEU A 169 14.37 -11.38 0.84
C LEU A 169 15.10 -12.59 1.43
N LYS A 170 15.75 -12.44 2.59
CA LYS A 170 16.47 -13.51 3.30
C LYS A 170 15.65 -14.15 4.43
N LEU A 171 14.46 -13.63 4.71
CA LEU A 171 13.63 -14.05 5.86
C LEU A 171 12.67 -15.20 5.55
N ASP A 172 12.71 -15.75 4.33
CA ASP A 172 11.87 -16.87 3.86
C ASP A 172 10.35 -16.67 4.08
N LEU A 173 9.89 -15.42 4.11
CA LEU A 173 8.50 -15.08 4.43
C LEU A 173 7.51 -15.65 3.42
N GLU A 174 7.93 -15.80 2.18
CA GLU A 174 7.11 -16.33 1.08
C GLU A 174 6.68 -17.78 1.32
N ASN A 175 7.43 -18.52 2.15
CA ASN A 175 7.19 -19.92 2.48
C ASN A 175 6.61 -20.13 3.89
N ILE A 176 6.53 -19.11 4.75
CA ILE A 176 5.91 -19.21 6.09
C ILE A 176 4.46 -19.72 6.00
N ASN A 177 3.76 -19.37 4.92
CA ASN A 177 2.47 -19.95 4.59
C ASN A 177 2.40 -20.21 3.09
N GLU A 178 2.89 -21.36 2.66
CA GLU A 178 2.90 -21.80 1.25
C GLU A 178 1.49 -21.80 0.62
N SER A 179 0.46 -22.02 1.45
CA SER A 179 -0.93 -22.07 1.00
C SER A 179 -1.55 -20.68 0.76
N ALA A 180 -0.94 -19.61 1.29
CA ALA A 180 -1.48 -18.26 1.16
C ALA A 180 -1.32 -17.74 -0.28
N ASP A 181 -2.36 -17.16 -0.84
CA ASP A 181 -2.29 -16.42 -2.10
C ASP A 181 -1.63 -15.06 -1.90
N ILE A 182 -1.85 -14.42 -0.75
CA ILE A 182 -1.34 -13.09 -0.42
C ILE A 182 -0.90 -13.06 1.04
N LEU A 183 0.26 -12.47 1.35
CA LEU A 183 0.68 -12.19 2.72
C LEU A 183 0.65 -10.70 2.99
N PHE A 184 0.12 -10.32 4.15
CA PHE A 184 0.00 -8.92 4.57
C PHE A 184 0.75 -8.66 5.86
N ASP A 185 1.30 -7.45 5.98
CA ASP A 185 1.69 -6.91 7.28
C ASP A 185 0.48 -6.55 8.15
N ARG A 186 0.75 -6.44 9.45
CA ARG A 186 -0.28 -6.29 10.48
C ARG A 186 -0.28 -4.87 11.03
N SER A 187 -1.49 -4.34 11.27
CA SER A 187 -1.63 -3.03 11.88
C SER A 187 -1.34 -3.03 13.39
N SER A 188 -1.39 -4.19 14.05
CA SER A 188 -1.22 -4.33 15.51
C SER A 188 -0.57 -5.67 15.90
N PRO A 189 0.19 -5.73 17.01
CA PRO A 189 0.72 -6.98 17.55
C PRO A 189 -0.37 -7.94 18.03
N ALA A 190 -1.55 -7.43 18.42
CA ALA A 190 -2.64 -8.26 18.90
C ALA A 190 -3.21 -9.13 17.78
N GLU A 191 -3.11 -10.45 17.91
CA GLU A 191 -3.61 -11.44 16.93
C GLU A 191 -5.12 -11.37 16.75
N ALA A 192 -5.85 -11.01 17.81
CA ALA A 192 -7.30 -10.91 17.77
C ALA A 192 -7.85 -9.88 16.76
N ASN A 193 -7.07 -8.87 16.39
CA ASN A 193 -7.57 -7.81 15.52
C ASN A 193 -7.43 -8.14 14.03
N ASN A 194 -6.47 -9.00 13.62
CA ASN A 194 -6.18 -9.39 12.22
C ASN A 194 -6.25 -8.26 11.17
N LEU A 195 -6.08 -7.00 11.60
CA LEU A 195 -6.19 -5.83 10.76
C LEU A 195 -4.94 -5.73 9.90
N ILE A 196 -5.15 -5.58 8.60
CA ILE A 196 -4.07 -5.38 7.63
C ILE A 196 -3.57 -3.94 7.73
N ALA A 197 -2.25 -3.75 7.72
CA ALA A 197 -1.65 -2.42 7.58
C ALA A 197 -1.60 -2.01 6.09
N GLY A 198 -1.18 -2.91 5.20
CA GLY A 198 -1.14 -2.69 3.76
C GLY A 198 0.15 -2.04 3.26
N GLY A 199 1.17 -1.95 4.11
CA GLY A 199 2.47 -1.38 3.76
C GLY A 199 3.38 -2.39 3.07
N TYR A 200 3.34 -3.63 3.55
CA TYR A 200 4.06 -4.77 2.97
C TYR A 200 3.06 -5.83 2.55
N ILE A 201 3.05 -6.13 1.26
CA ILE A 201 2.12 -7.09 0.67
C ILE A 201 2.90 -8.01 -0.26
N PHE A 202 2.99 -9.29 0.08
CA PHE A 202 3.47 -10.31 -0.86
C PHE A 202 2.31 -10.89 -1.63
N VAL A 203 2.45 -10.99 -2.95
CA VAL A 203 1.43 -11.55 -3.83
C VAL A 203 2.02 -12.73 -4.59
N ARG A 204 1.46 -13.92 -4.32
CA ARG A 204 1.68 -15.09 -5.15
C ARG A 204 0.74 -14.99 -6.36
N PRO A 205 1.26 -15.06 -7.59
CA PRO A 205 0.45 -14.84 -8.77
C PRO A 205 -0.50 -16.01 -8.96
N SER A 206 -1.79 -15.72 -8.98
CA SER A 206 -2.84 -16.70 -9.21
C SER A 206 -4.09 -16.00 -9.75
N LEU A 207 -5.03 -16.78 -10.30
CA LEU A 207 -6.33 -16.22 -10.68
C LEU A 207 -7.03 -15.58 -9.47
N ARG A 208 -6.88 -16.19 -8.28
CA ARG A 208 -7.46 -15.70 -7.02
C ARG A 208 -6.87 -14.35 -6.63
N SER A 209 -5.54 -14.21 -6.64
CA SER A 209 -4.85 -12.95 -6.36
C SER A 209 -5.25 -11.84 -7.35
N THR A 210 -5.32 -12.17 -8.63
CA THR A 210 -5.76 -11.24 -9.67
C THR A 210 -7.20 -10.75 -9.41
N GLN A 211 -8.12 -11.67 -9.14
CA GLN A 211 -9.51 -11.33 -8.84
C GLN A 211 -9.67 -10.55 -7.53
N PHE A 212 -8.86 -10.85 -6.50
CA PHE A 212 -8.84 -10.11 -5.25
C PHE A 212 -8.55 -8.63 -5.48
N PHE A 213 -7.46 -8.32 -6.20
CA PHE A 213 -7.07 -6.94 -6.46
C PHE A 213 -8.00 -6.23 -7.46
N ALA A 214 -8.54 -6.94 -8.46
CA ALA A 214 -9.58 -6.40 -9.34
C ALA A 214 -10.86 -6.02 -8.56
N LYS A 215 -11.25 -6.85 -7.58
CA LYS A 215 -12.38 -6.56 -6.69
C LYS A 215 -12.08 -5.41 -5.75
N LEU A 216 -10.86 -5.33 -5.21
CA LEU A 216 -10.41 -4.21 -4.39
C LEU A 216 -10.50 -2.89 -5.15
N ALA A 217 -9.95 -2.83 -6.37
CA ALA A 217 -10.02 -1.65 -7.23
C ALA A 217 -11.48 -1.22 -7.50
N THR A 218 -12.33 -2.18 -7.89
CA THR A 218 -13.78 -1.93 -8.11
C THR A 218 -14.47 -1.37 -6.86
N ASN A 219 -14.13 -1.89 -5.68
CA ASN A 219 -14.69 -1.41 -4.42
C ASN A 219 -14.21 0.01 -4.11
N LEU A 220 -12.91 0.30 -4.30
CA LEU A 220 -12.32 1.63 -4.07
C LEU A 220 -12.92 2.70 -4.99
N LEU A 221 -13.27 2.37 -6.24
CA LEU A 221 -13.96 3.31 -7.14
C LEU A 221 -15.33 3.78 -6.62
N ASN A 222 -15.96 3.00 -5.74
CA ASN A 222 -17.35 3.19 -5.32
C ASN A 222 -17.52 3.43 -3.82
N LYS A 223 -16.47 3.23 -3.01
CA LYS A 223 -16.53 3.34 -1.55
C LYS A 223 -15.41 4.23 -1.05
N TYR A 224 -15.77 5.27 -0.30
CA TYR A 224 -14.80 6.09 0.41
C TYR A 224 -14.38 5.37 1.70
N THR A 225 -13.32 4.58 1.57
CA THR A 225 -12.73 3.80 2.66
C THR A 225 -11.26 3.56 2.36
N PRO A 226 -10.42 3.46 3.40
CA PRO A 226 -9.04 3.04 3.24
C PRO A 226 -8.94 1.65 2.60
N ASP A 227 -7.92 1.44 1.79
CA ASP A 227 -7.64 0.17 1.11
C ASP A 227 -7.34 -0.95 2.09
N ASN A 228 -6.58 -0.68 3.16
CA ASN A 228 -6.27 -1.66 4.19
C ASN A 228 -7.52 -2.20 4.92
N GLY A 229 -8.53 -1.34 5.14
CA GLY A 229 -9.83 -1.75 5.67
C GLY A 229 -10.60 -2.66 4.71
N LEU A 230 -10.59 -2.35 3.42
CA LEU A 230 -11.19 -3.22 2.40
C LEU A 230 -10.44 -4.53 2.21
N MET A 231 -9.11 -4.52 2.22
CA MET A 231 -8.29 -5.72 2.14
C MET A 231 -8.59 -6.64 3.33
N THR A 232 -8.67 -6.08 4.55
CA THR A 232 -9.05 -6.83 5.75
C THR A 232 -10.41 -7.49 5.56
N SER A 233 -11.42 -6.71 5.16
CA SER A 233 -12.77 -7.23 4.92
C SER A 233 -12.80 -8.31 3.84
N LEU A 234 -12.12 -8.10 2.70
CA LEU A 234 -12.08 -9.06 1.61
C LEU A 234 -11.42 -10.37 2.03
N CYS A 235 -10.34 -10.31 2.81
CA CYS A 235 -9.68 -11.49 3.36
C CYS A 235 -10.53 -12.24 4.39
N SER A 236 -11.32 -11.54 5.21
CA SER A 236 -12.17 -12.19 6.22
C SER A 236 -13.42 -12.85 5.63
N TYR A 237 -13.97 -12.31 4.53
CA TYR A 237 -15.24 -12.80 3.98
C TYR A 237 -15.09 -13.72 2.77
N SER A 238 -13.97 -13.67 2.05
CA SER A 238 -13.79 -14.46 0.84
C SER A 238 -13.23 -15.83 1.16
N SER A 239 -14.03 -16.87 0.97
CA SER A 239 -13.56 -18.26 1.00
C SER A 239 -12.67 -18.64 -0.20
N SER A 240 -12.62 -17.77 -1.22
CA SER A 240 -11.91 -17.99 -2.48
C SER A 240 -10.53 -17.36 -2.54
N ILE A 241 -10.02 -16.79 -1.46
CA ILE A 241 -8.65 -16.26 -1.36
C ILE A 241 -8.08 -16.70 -0.02
N ASN A 242 -6.83 -17.19 -0.01
CA ASN A 242 -6.15 -17.50 1.23
C ASN A 242 -5.21 -16.35 1.61
N CYS A 243 -5.57 -15.55 2.60
CA CYS A 243 -4.73 -14.47 3.09
C CYS A 243 -3.93 -14.93 4.32
N GLY A 244 -2.61 -14.82 4.26
CA GLY A 244 -1.73 -15.00 5.41
C GLY A 244 -1.30 -13.65 6.00
N LEU A 245 -0.79 -13.69 7.22
CA LEU A 245 -0.26 -12.52 7.91
C LEU A 245 1.21 -12.73 8.26
N ILE A 246 2.01 -11.69 8.03
CA ILE A 246 3.42 -11.64 8.42
C ILE A 246 3.48 -11.45 9.94
N PRO A 247 4.38 -12.15 10.67
CA PRO A 247 4.57 -11.92 12.10
C PRO A 247 4.87 -10.45 12.38
N PHE A 248 4.19 -9.85 13.36
CA PHE A 248 4.30 -8.41 13.64
C PHE A 248 5.73 -8.00 14.01
N CYS A 249 6.52 -8.86 14.63
CA CYS A 249 7.91 -8.58 14.98
C CYS A 249 8.85 -8.48 13.76
N VAL A 250 8.45 -8.97 12.59
CA VAL A 250 9.25 -8.92 11.36
C VAL A 250 9.04 -7.59 10.63
N VAL A 251 7.77 -7.21 10.44
CA VAL A 251 7.40 -5.91 9.85
C VAL A 251 6.55 -5.17 10.87
N THR A 252 7.21 -4.29 11.62
CA THR A 252 6.58 -3.46 12.66
C THR A 252 6.16 -2.09 12.11
N ASN A 253 5.17 -1.49 12.76
CA ASN A 253 4.78 -0.10 12.52
C ASN A 253 4.94 0.76 13.79
N TRP A 254 4.47 2.00 13.76
CA TRP A 254 4.58 2.96 14.88
C TRP A 254 4.08 2.45 16.24
N LEU A 255 3.17 1.46 16.27
CA LEU A 255 2.71 0.84 17.53
C LEU A 255 3.81 0.06 18.26
N TRP A 256 4.89 -0.35 17.59
CA TRP A 256 6.01 -0.99 18.25
C TRP A 256 6.64 -0.06 19.31
N LEU A 257 6.76 1.24 19.03
CA LEU A 257 7.27 2.23 19.99
C LEU A 257 6.36 2.34 21.22
N GLN A 258 5.04 2.30 21.03
CA GLN A 258 4.09 2.42 22.13
C GLN A 258 4.08 1.17 23.03
N ASN A 259 4.23 -0.02 22.43
CA ASN A 259 4.28 -1.27 23.18
C ASN A 259 5.64 -1.54 23.84
N TYR A 260 6.71 -0.89 23.38
CA TYR A 260 8.02 -0.94 24.05
C TYR A 260 7.95 -0.26 25.43
N VAL A 261 7.33 0.91 25.53
CA VAL A 261 7.21 1.67 26.79
C VAL A 261 6.33 0.94 27.82
N SER A 262 5.25 0.28 27.37
CA SER A 262 4.33 -0.41 28.27
C SER A 262 4.89 -1.69 28.90
N THR A 263 5.99 -2.22 28.36
CA THR A 263 6.69 -3.40 28.91
C THR A 263 7.86 -3.03 29.79
N THR A 264 8.51 -1.88 29.58
CA THR A 264 9.55 -1.37 30.48
C THR A 264 8.98 -0.88 31.81
N ASP A 265 7.76 -0.33 31.84
CA ASP A 265 7.10 0.10 33.08
C ASP A 265 6.59 -1.07 33.94
N LYS A 266 6.59 -2.31 33.41
CA LYS A 266 6.19 -3.52 34.17
C LYS A 266 7.35 -4.30 34.77
N ASN A 267 8.60 -3.95 34.40
CA ASN A 267 9.81 -4.62 34.89
C ASN A 267 10.66 -3.71 35.81
N GLY A 268 10.11 -2.58 36.25
CA GLY A 268 10.76 -1.59 37.11
C GLY A 268 10.49 -1.73 38.61
N GLU A 269 10.03 -2.87 39.10
CA GLU A 269 9.94 -3.17 40.54
C GLU A 269 10.27 -4.64 40.81
N LYS A 270 11.56 -4.98 40.83
CA LYS A 270 12.15 -6.04 41.66
C LYS A 270 13.60 -5.68 41.96
N GLU A 271 13.80 -4.85 42.99
CA GLU A 271 14.92 -5.03 43.91
C GLU A 271 14.64 -6.26 44.81
#